data_AF-A0A414S943-F1
#
_entry.id   AF-A0A414S943-F1
#
_cell.length_a   1.000
_cell.length_b   1.000
_cell.length_c   1.000
_cell.angle_alpha   90.00
_cell.angle_beta   90.00
_cell.angle_gamma   90.00
#
_symmetry.space_group_name_H-M   'P 1'
#
loop_
_entity.id
_entity.type
_entity.pdbx_description
1 polymer ?
#
loop_
_entity_poly.entity_id
_entity_poly.type
_entity_poly.pdbx_seq_one_letter_code
_entity_poly.pdbx_strand_id
1 'polypeptide(L)'
;MENYERSPIIPMTEEQKKDFELQIKKLDRRIEIMDKIKETGLGIICTPLGIFSNLMLMLSSIAIKVTSIGMFYGVYKSYKVYVDVKNGIPFLESQNLESAALFLILPFIMVVISYVLSWLTAFFKFHSF
;
A
#
# COMPACT_ATOMS: atom_id res chain seq x y z
N MET A 1 -32.11 -40.98 -1.45
CA MET A 1 -32.39 -39.67 -0.84
C MET A 1 -32.42 -39.91 0.66
N GLU A 2 -31.35 -39.54 1.38
CA GLU A 2 -31.34 -39.61 2.84
C GLU A 2 -32.33 -38.59 3.40
N ASN A 3 -33.23 -39.09 4.23
CA ASN A 3 -34.27 -38.31 4.87
C ASN A 3 -33.63 -37.64 6.09
N TYR A 4 -33.19 -36.38 5.94
CA TYR A 4 -32.74 -35.60 7.09
C TYR A 4 -33.96 -35.24 7.94
N GLU A 5 -34.26 -36.09 8.93
CA GLU A 5 -35.18 -35.75 10.01
C GLU A 5 -34.67 -34.47 10.66
N ARG A 6 -35.47 -33.41 10.56
CA ARG A 6 -35.17 -32.10 11.12
C ARG A 6 -35.18 -32.26 12.64
N SER A 7 -34.00 -32.27 13.27
CA SER A 7 -33.88 -32.37 14.73
C SER A 7 -34.87 -31.43 15.42
N PRO A 8 -35.62 -31.90 16.43
CA PRO A 8 -36.57 -31.05 17.13
C PRO A 8 -35.82 -29.89 17.77
N ILE A 9 -36.28 -28.67 17.50
CA ILE A 9 -35.78 -27.47 18.17
C ILE A 9 -36.31 -27.56 19.61
N ILE A 10 -35.50 -28.09 20.52
CA ILE A 10 -35.85 -28.17 21.93
C ILE A 10 -35.86 -26.73 22.47
N PRO A 11 -37.00 -26.23 22.98
CA PRO A 11 -37.04 -24.89 23.57
C PRO A 11 -36.16 -24.87 24.82
N MET A 12 -35.17 -23.99 24.84
CA MET A 12 -34.30 -23.80 26.01
C MET A 12 -35.15 -23.42 27.23
N THR A 13 -34.87 -24.06 28.35
CA THR A 13 -35.43 -23.71 29.66
C THR A 13 -34.98 -22.29 30.04
N GLU A 14 -35.79 -21.56 30.81
CA GLU A 14 -35.50 -20.17 31.23
C GLU A 14 -34.12 -20.01 31.90
N GLU A 15 -33.66 -21.01 32.65
CA GLU A 15 -32.32 -21.00 33.23
C GLU A 15 -31.21 -21.15 32.18
N GLN A 16 -31.41 -22.00 31.17
CA GLN A 16 -30.47 -22.17 30.06
C GLN A 16 -30.41 -20.90 29.20
N LYS A 17 -31.54 -20.22 28.99
CA LYS A 17 -31.56 -18.92 28.29
C LYS A 17 -30.75 -17.88 29.03
N LYS A 18 -30.94 -17.75 30.35
CA LYS A 18 -30.18 -16.81 31.18
C LYS A 18 -28.69 -17.11 31.19
N ASP A 19 -28.30 -18.38 31.29
CA ASP A 19 -26.89 -18.75 31.25
C ASP A 19 -26.26 -18.45 29.88
N PHE A 20 -26.97 -18.76 28.79
CA PHE A 20 -26.52 -18.48 27.43
C PHE A 20 -26.40 -16.97 27.15
N GLU A 21 -27.36 -16.15 27.58
CA GLU A 21 -27.27 -14.68 27.50
C GLU A 21 -26.07 -14.14 28.28
N LEU A 22 -25.78 -14.71 29.44
CA LEU A 22 -24.66 -14.30 30.29
C LEU A 22 -23.31 -14.70 29.66
N GLN A 23 -23.25 -15.83 28.97
CA GLN A 23 -22.11 -16.25 28.16
C GLN A 23 -21.90 -15.36 26.94
N ILE A 24 -22.95 -15.05 26.17
CA ILE A 24 -22.88 -14.11 25.04
C ILE A 24 -22.38 -12.74 25.51
N LYS A 25 -22.94 -12.21 26.61
CA LYS A 25 -22.53 -10.92 27.17
C LYS A 25 -21.06 -10.90 27.61
N LYS A 26 -20.55 -12.01 28.14
CA LYS A 26 -19.11 -12.16 28.46
C LYS A 26 -18.25 -12.22 27.21
N LEU A 27 -18.73 -12.87 26.13
CA LEU A 27 -18.05 -12.96 24.85
C LEU A 27 -17.96 -11.59 24.17
N ASP A 28 -19.08 -10.87 24.07
CA ASP A 28 -19.14 -9.50 23.52
C ASP A 28 -18.18 -8.56 24.24
N ARG A 29 -18.15 -8.62 25.58
CA ARG A 29 -17.25 -7.78 26.38
C ARG A 29 -15.78 -8.08 26.12
N ARG A 30 -15.43 -9.35 25.87
CA ARG A 30 -14.05 -9.73 25.50
C ARG A 30 -13.69 -9.26 24.09
N ILE A 31 -14.63 -9.33 23.15
CA ILE A 31 -14.45 -8.83 21.78
C ILE A 31 -14.23 -7.31 21.81
N GLU A 32 -15.06 -6.56 22.56
CA GLU A 32 -14.93 -5.10 22.68
C GLU A 32 -13.57 -4.69 23.29
N ILE A 33 -13.10 -5.40 24.32
CA ILE A 33 -11.78 -5.15 24.92
C ILE A 33 -10.67 -5.46 23.92
N MET A 34 -10.79 -6.56 23.16
CA MET A 34 -9.79 -6.95 22.17
C MET A 34 -9.74 -5.96 20.99
N ASP A 35 -10.89 -5.47 20.54
CA ASP A 35 -10.97 -4.42 19.52
C ASP A 35 -10.36 -3.11 20.03
N LYS A 36 -10.63 -2.68 21.27
CA LYS A 36 -9.99 -1.49 21.86
C LYS A 36 -8.47 -1.64 21.97
N ILE A 37 -7.98 -2.81 22.35
CA ILE A 37 -6.53 -3.08 22.43
C ILE A 37 -5.91 -3.05 21.02
N LYS A 38 -6.59 -3.64 20.03
CA LYS A 38 -6.14 -3.67 18.65
C LYS A 38 -6.12 -2.27 18.03
N GLU A 39 -7.15 -1.47 18.28
CA GLU A 39 -7.26 -0.08 17.84
C GLU A 39 -6.18 0.79 18.49
N THR A 40 -5.96 0.62 19.80
CA THR A 40 -4.90 1.33 20.53
C THR A 40 -3.49 0.93 20.05
N GLY A 41 -3.28 -0.37 19.83
CA GLY A 41 -2.01 -0.89 19.30
C GLY A 41 -1.73 -0.42 17.87
N LEU A 42 -2.75 -0.43 16.99
CA LEU A 42 -2.63 0.14 15.65
C LEU A 42 -2.34 1.63 15.71
N GLY A 43 -3.01 2.40 16.58
CA GLY A 43 -2.79 3.83 16.71
C GLY A 43 -1.36 4.18 17.12
N ILE A 44 -0.77 3.46 18.07
CA ILE A 44 0.61 3.70 18.53
C ILE A 44 1.64 3.44 17.42
N ILE A 45 1.40 2.41 16.58
CA ILE A 45 2.32 2.05 15.49
C ILE A 45 2.08 2.93 14.25
N CYS A 46 0.83 3.17 13.89
CA CYS A 46 0.48 3.90 12.67
C CYS A 46 0.80 5.39 12.76
N THR A 47 0.85 5.98 13.95
CA THR A 47 1.16 7.42 14.12
C THR A 47 2.60 7.77 13.69
N PRO A 48 3.67 7.14 14.21
CA PRO A 48 5.04 7.40 13.74
C PRO A 48 5.24 6.98 12.27
N LEU A 49 4.60 5.90 11.82
CA LEU A 49 4.62 5.48 10.42
C LEU A 49 3.92 6.49 9.49
N GLY A 50 2.83 7.11 9.95
CA GLY A 50 2.12 8.17 9.22
C GLY A 50 2.98 9.41 9.04
N ILE A 51 3.70 9.84 10.08
CA ILE A 51 4.67 10.95 10.01
C ILE A 51 5.78 10.63 9.02
N PHE A 52 6.37 9.44 9.10
CA PHE A 52 7.43 9.00 8.20
C PHE A 52 6.96 8.92 6.75
N SER A 53 5.78 8.37 6.51
CA SER A 53 5.18 8.27 5.18
C SER A 53 4.92 9.65 4.56
N ASN A 54 4.50 10.63 5.38
CA ASN A 54 4.31 12.00 4.93
C ASN A 54 5.63 12.72 4.57
N LEU A 55 6.71 12.44 5.33
CA LEU A 55 8.06 12.89 4.99
C LEU A 55 8.52 12.28 3.65
N MET A 56 8.30 10.97 3.47
CA MET A 56 8.66 10.27 2.24
C MET A 56 7.86 10.77 1.03
N LEU A 57 6.59 11.13 1.22
CA LEU A 57 5.78 11.81 0.20
C LEU A 57 6.39 13.14 -0.24
N MET A 58 6.83 13.98 0.71
CA MET A 58 7.51 15.24 0.37
C MET A 58 8.78 14.99 -0.43
N LEU A 59 9.62 14.04 -0.01
CA LEU A 59 10.85 13.68 -0.72
C LEU A 59 10.55 13.15 -2.12
N SER A 60 9.54 12.31 -2.25
CA SER A 60 9.07 11.79 -3.54
C SER A 60 8.60 12.91 -4.48
N SER A 61 7.88 13.91 -3.97
CA SER A 61 7.45 15.08 -4.76
C SER A 61 8.65 15.89 -5.29
N ILE A 62 9.68 16.08 -4.47
CA ILE A 62 10.93 16.74 -4.89
C ILE A 62 11.63 15.88 -5.96
N ALA A 63 11.73 14.57 -5.73
CA ALA A 63 12.34 13.63 -6.68
C ALA A 63 11.62 13.64 -8.04
N ILE A 64 10.29 13.71 -8.08
CA ILE A 64 9.53 13.83 -9.32
C ILE A 64 9.93 15.09 -10.10
N LYS A 65 10.06 16.23 -9.42
CA LYS A 65 10.47 17.49 -10.08
C LYS A 65 11.87 17.37 -10.67
N VAL A 66 12.83 16.84 -9.91
CA VAL A 66 14.22 16.66 -10.38
C VAL A 66 14.30 15.68 -11.55
N THR A 67 13.61 14.54 -11.44
CA THR A 67 13.60 13.50 -12.48
C THR A 67 12.87 13.95 -13.75
N SER A 68 11.86 14.80 -13.63
CA SER A 68 11.19 15.43 -14.78
C SER A 68 12.14 16.34 -15.56
N ILE A 69 13.03 17.08 -14.88
CA ILE A 69 14.09 17.86 -15.55
C ILE A 69 15.09 16.90 -16.23
N GLY A 70 15.44 15.79 -15.55
CA GLY A 70 16.29 14.73 -16.11
C GLY A 70 15.73 14.11 -17.39
N MET A 71 14.42 14.14 -17.60
CA MET A 71 13.79 13.62 -18.82
C MET A 71 14.31 14.31 -20.09
N PHE A 72 14.56 15.62 -20.05
CA PHE A 72 15.16 16.35 -21.18
C PHE A 72 16.56 15.82 -21.53
N TYR A 73 17.34 15.46 -20.51
CA TYR A 73 18.64 14.82 -20.71
C TYR A 73 18.49 13.40 -21.30
N GLY A 74 17.47 12.66 -20.87
CA GLY A 74 17.08 11.38 -21.49
C GLY A 74 16.73 11.50 -22.97
N VAL A 75 16.00 12.54 -23.36
CA VAL A 75 15.69 12.85 -24.78
C VAL A 75 16.97 13.17 -25.56
N TYR A 76 17.85 14.01 -25.01
CA TYR A 76 19.14 14.32 -25.64
C TYR A 76 20.00 13.07 -25.84
N LYS A 77 20.05 12.19 -24.83
CA LYS A 77 20.78 10.91 -24.94
C LYS A 77 20.13 9.96 -25.94
N SER A 78 18.81 9.95 -26.05
CA SER A 78 18.10 9.18 -27.08
C SER A 78 18.46 9.64 -28.49
N TYR A 79 18.60 10.96 -28.69
CA TYR A 79 19.11 11.50 -29.95
C TYR A 79 20.56 11.05 -30.22
N LYS A 80 21.43 11.03 -29.21
CA LYS A 80 22.80 10.50 -29.35
C LYS A 80 22.80 9.01 -29.74
N VAL A 81 21.93 8.19 -29.15
CA VAL A 81 21.76 6.78 -29.55
C VAL A 81 21.38 6.68 -31.03
N TYR A 82 20.43 7.50 -31.49
CA TYR A 82 20.06 7.54 -32.91
C TYR A 82 21.24 7.91 -33.82
N VAL A 83 22.06 8.89 -33.43
CA VAL A 83 23.26 9.27 -34.17
C VAL A 83 24.29 8.12 -34.19
N ASP A 84 24.50 7.44 -33.07
CA ASP A 84 25.39 6.28 -32.97
C ASP A 84 24.97 5.16 -33.94
N VAL A 85 23.66 4.86 -33.97
CA VAL A 85 23.07 3.89 -34.92
C VAL A 85 23.29 4.31 -36.36
N LYS A 86 23.08 5.59 -36.69
CA LYS A 86 23.33 6.12 -38.03
C LYS A 86 24.81 6.00 -38.44
N ASN A 87 25.72 6.07 -37.47
CA ASN A 87 27.16 5.93 -37.68
C ASN A 87 27.63 4.47 -37.73
N GLY A 88 26.70 3.51 -37.72
CA GLY A 88 26.99 2.08 -37.85
C GLY A 88 27.28 1.37 -36.52
N ILE A 89 27.10 2.03 -35.38
CA ILE A 89 27.20 1.39 -34.06
C ILE A 89 25.90 0.61 -33.81
N PRO A 90 25.95 -0.68 -33.45
CA PRO A 90 24.76 -1.44 -33.07
C PRO A 90 24.00 -0.75 -31.92
N PHE A 91 22.66 -0.72 -32.01
CA PHE A 91 21.81 -0.04 -31.02
C PHE A 91 22.10 -0.46 -29.57
N LEU A 92 22.27 -1.76 -29.35
CA LEU A 92 22.55 -2.34 -28.02
C LEU A 92 23.97 -2.02 -27.51
N GLU A 93 24.88 -1.63 -28.39
CA GLU A 93 26.25 -1.27 -28.06
C GLU A 93 26.43 0.25 -27.84
N SER A 94 25.39 1.05 -28.07
CA SER A 94 25.46 2.49 -27.80
C SER A 94 25.62 2.74 -26.30
N GLN A 95 26.74 3.37 -25.94
CA GLN A 95 27.04 3.81 -24.56
C GLN A 95 26.01 4.79 -23.99
N ASN A 96 25.18 5.39 -24.85
CA ASN A 96 24.15 6.35 -24.45
C ASN A 96 22.80 5.69 -24.14
N LEU A 97 22.62 4.41 -24.50
CA LEU A 97 21.35 3.69 -24.40
C LEU A 97 20.85 3.57 -22.96
N GLU A 98 21.72 3.12 -22.05
CA GLU A 98 21.37 2.92 -20.65
C GLU A 98 20.94 4.24 -20.00
N SER A 99 21.73 5.30 -20.20
CA SER A 99 21.41 6.64 -19.70
C SER A 99 20.10 7.16 -20.28
N ALA A 100 19.87 7.00 -21.59
CA ALA A 100 18.63 7.42 -22.23
C ALA A 100 17.42 6.71 -21.61
N ALA A 101 17.47 5.38 -21.48
CA ALA A 101 16.41 4.58 -20.88
C ALA A 101 16.14 4.98 -19.43
N LEU A 102 17.20 5.10 -18.61
CA LEU A 102 17.08 5.45 -17.21
C LEU A 102 16.39 6.81 -17.04
N PHE A 103 16.90 7.86 -17.67
CA PHE A 103 16.34 9.21 -17.50
C PHE A 103 14.93 9.38 -18.08
N LEU A 104 14.56 8.57 -19.07
CA LEU A 104 13.19 8.56 -19.60
C LEU A 104 12.21 7.82 -18.68
N ILE A 105 12.61 6.69 -18.09
CA ILE A 105 11.70 5.84 -17.30
C ILE A 105 11.61 6.29 -15.84
N LEU A 106 12.70 6.83 -15.28
CA LEU A 106 12.80 7.24 -13.87
C LEU A 106 11.66 8.15 -13.37
N PRO A 107 11.21 9.20 -14.09
CA PRO A 107 10.09 10.03 -13.61
C PRO A 107 8.79 9.23 -13.47
N PHE A 108 8.53 8.25 -14.34
CA PHE A 108 7.34 7.40 -14.25
C PHE A 108 7.41 6.47 -13.03
N ILE A 109 8.58 5.88 -12.77
CA ILE A 109 8.81 5.08 -11.56
C ILE A 109 8.56 5.93 -10.32
N MET A 110 9.07 7.16 -10.29
CA MET A 110 8.89 8.07 -9.15
C MET A 110 7.43 8.45 -8.92
N VAL A 111 6.63 8.63 -9.98
CA VAL A 111 5.18 8.85 -9.87
C VAL A 111 4.48 7.64 -9.25
N VAL A 112 4.82 6.42 -9.66
CA VAL A 112 4.26 5.19 -9.08
C VAL A 112 4.61 5.08 -7.59
N ILE A 113 5.87 5.33 -7.23
CA ILE A 113 6.31 5.35 -5.83
C ILE A 113 5.52 6.38 -5.03
N SER A 114 5.34 7.59 -5.58
CA SER A 114 4.57 8.66 -4.92
C SER A 114 3.11 8.27 -4.70
N TYR A 115 2.50 7.61 -5.67
CA TYR A 115 1.14 7.10 -5.56
C TYR A 115 1.01 6.06 -4.44
N VAL A 116 1.92 5.09 -4.38
CA VAL A 116 1.93 4.06 -3.32
C VAL A 116 2.15 4.71 -1.95
N LEU A 117 3.09 5.66 -1.84
CA LEU A 117 3.31 6.42 -0.60
C LEU A 117 2.08 7.24 -0.20
N SER A 118 1.34 7.80 -1.15
CA SER A 118 0.11 8.55 -0.88
C SER A 118 -0.95 7.65 -0.27
N TRP A 119 -1.14 6.47 -0.87
CA TRP A 119 -2.04 5.46 -0.36
C TRP A 119 -1.65 4.95 1.03
N LEU A 120 -0.35 4.65 1.26
CA LEU A 120 0.16 4.24 2.57
C LEU A 120 -0.03 5.33 3.63
N THR A 121 0.22 6.59 3.27
CA THR A 121 0.01 7.72 4.18
C THR A 121 -1.46 7.85 4.57
N ALA A 122 -2.37 7.69 3.61
CA ALA A 122 -3.80 7.70 3.88
C ALA A 122 -4.22 6.54 4.79
N PHE A 123 -3.68 5.35 4.56
CA PHE A 123 -3.93 4.16 5.39
C PHE A 123 -3.44 4.38 6.84
N PHE A 124 -2.21 4.85 7.03
CA PHE A 124 -1.69 5.11 8.36
C PHE A 124 -2.44 6.22 9.08
N LYS A 125 -2.85 7.27 8.36
CA LYS A 125 -3.66 8.35 8.94
C LYS A 125 -5.04 7.88 9.37
N PHE A 126 -5.65 6.94 8.64
CA PHE A 126 -6.96 6.38 9.00
C PHE A 126 -6.91 5.51 10.26
N HIS A 127 -5.77 4.85 10.51
CA HIS A 127 -5.56 3.97 11.66
C HIS A 127 -4.69 4.59 12.77
N SER A 128 -4.37 5.89 12.65
CA SER A 128 -3.66 6.69 13.65
C SER A 128 -4.67 7.34 14.60
N PHE A 129 -4.24 7.61 15.83
CA PHE A 129 -5.05 8.25 16.88
C PHE A 129 -5.50 9.67 16.53
#